data_AF-A0A258G3A0-F1
#
_entry.id   AF-A0A258G3A0-F1
#
_cell.length_a   1.000
_cell.length_b   1.000
_cell.length_c   1.000
_cell.angle_alpha   90.00
_cell.angle_beta   90.00
_cell.angle_gamma   90.00
#
_symmetry.space_group_name_H-M   'P 1'
#
loop_
_entity.id
_entity.type
_entity.pdbx_description
1 polymer ?
#
loop_
_entity_poly.entity_id
_entity_poly.type
_entity_poly.pdbx_seq_one_letter_code
_entity_poly.pdbx_strand_id
1 'polypeptide(L)'
;MALFVSFGIAIAPVAMASPGDPETTTMAKPKKTLDPNETICVSEPELGSRLVRHRTCMTRAQWAERRAADRQAVERAQSAPCVRGAGC
;
A
#
# COMPACT_ATOMS: atom_id res chain seq x y z
N MET A 1 21.77 27.18 -27.19
CA MET A 1 20.97 28.13 -26.39
C MET A 1 20.43 27.35 -25.19
N ALA A 2 21.26 27.18 -24.16
CA ALA A 2 20.97 26.36 -22.99
C ALA A 2 20.57 27.28 -21.84
N LEU A 3 19.31 27.22 -21.41
CA LEU A 3 18.83 27.90 -20.22
C LEU A 3 18.95 26.91 -19.05
N PHE A 4 20.09 26.94 -18.37
CA PHE A 4 20.24 26.33 -17.05
C PHE A 4 19.50 27.21 -16.05
N VAL A 5 18.30 26.79 -15.64
CA VAL A 5 17.58 27.40 -14.52
C VAL A 5 18.26 26.94 -13.24
N SER A 6 19.16 27.76 -12.72
CA SER A 6 19.82 27.58 -11.42
C SER A 6 18.80 27.77 -10.30
N PHE A 7 18.23 26.68 -9.79
CA PHE A 7 17.47 26.69 -8.53
C PHE A 7 18.47 26.61 -7.36
N GLY A 8 18.88 27.76 -6.84
CA GLY A 8 19.70 27.86 -5.64
C GLY A 8 18.90 27.47 -4.41
N ILE A 9 19.07 26.24 -3.93
CA ILE A 9 18.52 25.80 -2.64
C ILE A 9 19.49 26.25 -1.54
N ALA A 10 19.16 27.36 -0.87
CA ALA A 10 19.80 27.75 0.38
C ALA A 10 19.30 26.82 1.49
N ILE A 11 20.19 25.96 2.01
CA ILE A 11 19.89 25.07 3.14
C ILE A 11 20.18 25.85 4.42
N ALA A 12 19.13 26.33 5.09
CA ALA A 12 19.20 26.83 6.46
C ALA A 12 18.99 25.66 7.45
N PRO A 13 19.80 25.51 8.51
CA PRO A 13 19.59 24.47 9.52
C PRO A 13 18.42 24.88 10.42
N VAL A 14 17.25 24.25 10.24
CA VAL A 14 16.17 24.30 11.22
C VAL A 14 16.51 23.33 12.34
N ALA A 15 16.72 23.89 13.54
CA ALA A 15 16.95 23.16 14.78
C ALA A 15 15.81 22.18 15.07
N MET A 16 16.16 20.95 15.39
CA MET A 16 15.23 19.93 15.87
C MET A 16 14.80 20.24 17.30
N ALA A 17 13.52 20.55 17.48
CA ALA A 17 12.83 20.50 18.77
C ALA A 17 11.34 20.26 18.52
N SER A 18 10.91 19.00 18.56
CA SER A 18 9.50 18.64 18.71
C SER A 18 9.35 17.99 20.09
N PRO A 19 8.73 18.67 21.07
CA PRO A 19 8.30 18.03 22.31
C PRO A 19 7.10 17.13 21.99
N GLY A 20 7.16 15.91 22.50
CA GLY A 20 6.25 14.82 22.15
C GLY A 20 4.76 15.16 22.30
N ASP A 21 3.99 14.74 21.31
CA ASP A 21 2.54 14.67 21.38
C ASP A 21 2.10 13.68 22.47
N PRO A 22 1.08 14.02 23.27
CA PRO A 22 0.51 13.10 24.25
C PRO A 22 -0.11 11.91 23.52
N GLU A 23 0.43 10.74 23.82
CA GLU A 23 -0.07 9.44 23.40
C GLU A 23 -1.54 9.30 23.84
N THR A 24 -2.45 9.56 22.89
CA THR A 24 -3.87 9.29 23.09
C THR A 24 -4.03 7.77 23.08
N THR A 25 -3.97 7.18 24.28
CA THR A 25 -4.34 5.78 24.53
C THR A 25 -5.79 5.59 24.11
N THR A 26 -5.99 5.23 22.84
CA THR A 26 -7.27 4.77 22.33
C THR A 26 -7.52 3.41 22.96
N MET A 27 -8.48 3.36 23.89
CA MET A 27 -8.94 2.11 24.50
C MET A 27 -9.27 1.10 23.39
N ALA A 28 -8.46 0.07 23.28
CA ALA A 28 -8.64 -1.00 22.32
C ALA A 28 -9.93 -1.75 22.65
N LYS A 29 -10.96 -1.57 21.82
CA LYS A 29 -12.19 -2.37 21.91
C LYS A 29 -11.83 -3.86 21.81
N PRO A 30 -12.48 -4.74 22.60
CA PRO A 30 -12.19 -6.17 22.58
C PRO A 30 -12.34 -6.70 21.16
N LYS A 31 -11.24 -7.21 20.60
CA LYS A 31 -11.21 -7.82 19.27
C LYS A 31 -12.07 -9.08 19.33
N LYS A 32 -13.30 -9.01 18.82
CA LYS A 32 -14.08 -10.21 18.52
C LYS A 32 -13.21 -11.08 17.60
N THR A 33 -13.00 -12.32 17.99
CA THR A 33 -12.38 -13.34 17.15
C THR A 33 -13.21 -13.44 15.89
N LEU A 34 -12.70 -12.85 14.81
CA LEU A 34 -13.39 -12.73 13.53
C LEU A 34 -13.45 -14.11 12.87
N ASP A 35 -14.65 -14.62 12.63
CA ASP A 35 -14.83 -15.96 12.07
C ASP A 35 -14.13 -16.09 10.71
N PRO A 36 -13.30 -17.13 10.49
CA PRO A 36 -12.54 -17.30 9.27
C PRO A 36 -13.41 -17.69 8.06
N ASN A 37 -14.61 -18.25 8.32
CA ASN A 37 -15.57 -18.70 7.32
C ASN A 37 -16.62 -17.64 6.94
N GLU A 38 -16.53 -16.44 7.51
CA GLU A 38 -17.42 -15.34 7.15
C GLU A 38 -17.22 -14.96 5.68
N THR A 39 -18.30 -14.93 4.89
CA THR A 39 -18.26 -14.54 3.49
C THR A 39 -18.27 -13.03 3.36
N ILE A 40 -17.25 -12.49 2.70
CA ILE A 40 -17.05 -11.06 2.48
C ILE A 40 -17.11 -10.81 0.97
N CYS A 41 -18.04 -9.94 0.57
CA CYS A 41 -18.17 -9.49 -0.81
C CYS A 41 -17.56 -8.10 -1.00
N VAL A 42 -16.59 -7.98 -1.90
CA VAL A 42 -15.91 -6.72 -2.24
C VAL A 42 -16.23 -6.36 -3.69
N SER A 43 -16.58 -5.10 -3.95
CA SER A 43 -16.76 -4.57 -5.30
C SER A 43 -15.44 -4.01 -5.80
N GLU A 44 -14.84 -4.67 -6.77
CA GLU A 44 -13.59 -4.27 -7.41
C GLU A 44 -13.90 -3.53 -8.73
N PRO A 45 -13.26 -2.39 -9.01
CA PRO A 45 -13.38 -1.74 -10.32
C PRO A 45 -12.60 -2.52 -11.37
N GLU A 46 -13.13 -2.59 -12.59
CA GLU A 46 -12.42 -3.16 -13.73
C GLU A 46 -11.41 -2.12 -14.29
N LEU A 47 -10.17 -2.54 -14.53
CA LEU A 47 -9.16 -1.66 -15.12
C LEU A 47 -9.55 -1.28 -16.55
N GLY A 48 -9.61 0.01 -16.85
CA GLY A 48 -9.99 0.52 -18.17
C GLY A 48 -11.49 0.81 -18.33
N SER A 49 -12.34 0.43 -17.37
CA SER A 49 -13.76 0.79 -17.37
C SER A 49 -14.12 1.60 -16.12
N ARG A 50 -14.66 2.80 -16.32
CA ARG A 50 -15.08 3.67 -15.20
C ARG A 50 -16.47 3.32 -14.66
N LEU A 51 -17.26 2.56 -15.43
CA LEU A 51 -18.64 2.21 -15.08
C LEU A 51 -18.79 0.78 -14.59
N VAL A 52 -17.94 -0.15 -15.08
CA VAL A 52 -18.06 -1.57 -14.74
C VAL A 52 -17.35 -1.85 -13.43
N ARG A 53 -18.06 -2.52 -12.52
CA ARG A 53 -17.53 -3.06 -11.28
C ARG A 53 -17.98 -4.50 -11.14
N HIS A 54 -17.06 -5.40 -10.82
CA HIS A 54 -17.39 -6.77 -10.47
C HIS A 54 -17.43 -6.92 -8.95
N ARG A 55 -18.31 -7.79 -8.47
CA ARG A 55 -18.42 -8.11 -7.04
C ARG A 55 -17.87 -9.50 -6.80
N THR A 56 -16.78 -9.58 -6.04
CA THR A 56 -16.13 -10.84 -5.67
C THR A 56 -16.51 -11.20 -4.25
N CYS A 57 -17.19 -12.32 -4.06
CA CYS A 57 -17.55 -12.85 -2.74
C CYS A 57 -16.66 -14.04 -2.40
N MET A 58 -15.91 -13.94 -1.30
CA MET A 58 -15.01 -14.99 -0.81
C MET A 58 -15.03 -15.03 0.71
N THR A 59 -14.63 -16.14 1.32
CA THR A 59 -14.51 -16.20 2.78
C THR A 59 -13.34 -15.34 3.27
N ARG A 60 -13.36 -14.95 4.54
CA ARG A 60 -12.25 -14.21 5.15
C ARG A 60 -10.91 -14.95 5.02
N ALA A 61 -10.91 -16.27 5.21
CA ALA A 61 -9.73 -17.10 5.00
C ALA A 61 -9.19 -17.00 3.56
N GLN A 62 -10.07 -17.10 2.57
CA GLN A 62 -9.71 -16.97 1.15
C GLN A 62 -9.16 -15.58 0.83
N TRP A 63 -9.75 -14.53 1.39
CA TRP A 63 -9.21 -13.17 1.25
C TRP A 63 -7.82 -12.99 1.88
N ALA A 64 -7.56 -13.64 3.01
CA ALA A 64 -6.25 -13.61 3.66
C ALA A 64 -5.19 -14.31 2.79
N GLU A 65 -5.53 -15.47 2.24
CA GLU A 65 -4.67 -16.23 1.33
C GLU A 65 -4.39 -15.45 0.04
N ARG A 66 -5.42 -14.91 -0.61
CA ARG A 66 -5.28 -14.07 -1.81
C ARG A 66 -4.35 -12.88 -1.56
N ARG A 67 -4.53 -12.15 -0.45
CA ARG A 67 -3.62 -11.04 -0.11
C ARG A 67 -2.19 -11.48 0.15
N ALA A 68 -1.97 -12.66 0.72
CA ALA A 68 -0.62 -13.20 0.91
C ALA A 68 0.04 -13.53 -0.42
N ALA A 69 -0.69 -14.18 -1.34
CA ALA A 69 -0.22 -14.49 -2.68
C ALA A 69 0.08 -13.20 -3.49
N ASP A 70 -0.79 -12.20 -3.43
CA ASP A 70 -0.60 -10.91 -4.09
C ASP A 70 0.66 -10.20 -3.59
N ARG A 71 0.89 -10.18 -2.25
CA ARG A 71 2.13 -9.62 -1.68
C ARG A 71 3.36 -10.34 -2.21
N GLN A 72 3.37 -11.67 -2.19
CA GLN A 72 4.50 -12.45 -2.70
C GLN A 72 4.74 -12.21 -4.20
N ALA A 73 3.68 -12.01 -4.98
CA ALA A 73 3.81 -11.69 -6.41
C ALA A 73 4.44 -10.30 -6.61
N VAL A 74 3.99 -9.30 -5.85
CA VAL A 74 4.54 -7.94 -5.88
C VAL A 74 5.99 -7.93 -5.41
N GLU A 75 6.29 -8.58 -4.28
CA GLU A 75 7.65 -8.69 -3.75
C GLU A 75 8.59 -9.34 -4.76
N ARG A 76 8.17 -10.43 -5.42
CA ARG A 76 8.96 -11.07 -6.48
C ARG A 76 9.17 -10.16 -7.69
N ALA A 77 8.15 -9.41 -8.10
CA ALA A 77 8.27 -8.48 -9.22
C ALA A 77 9.23 -7.32 -8.89
N GLN A 78 9.21 -6.82 -7.66
CA GLN A 78 10.05 -5.69 -7.22
C GLN A 78 11.49 -6.11 -6.88
N SER A 79 11.69 -7.34 -6.38
CA SER A 79 13.00 -7.88 -6.02
C SER A 79 13.67 -8.65 -7.16
N ALA A 80 13.02 -8.75 -8.32
CA ALA A 80 13.59 -9.40 -9.49
C ALA A 80 14.92 -8.72 -9.86
N PRO A 81 16.03 -9.47 -9.96
CA PRO A 81 17.29 -8.88 -10.38
C PRO A 81 17.15 -8.39 -11.82
N CYS A 82 17.77 -7.24 -12.14
CA CYS A 82 17.77 -6.73 -13.51
C CYS A 82 18.29 -7.81 -14.47
N VAL A 83 17.46 -8.16 -15.44
CA VAL A 83 17.84 -9.14 -16.45
C VAL A 83 18.68 -8.42 -17.49
N ARG A 84 19.95 -8.83 -17.63
CA ARG A 84 20.88 -8.22 -18.59
C ARG A 84 20.30 -8.30 -20.00
N GLY A 85 19.98 -7.14 -20.58
CA GLY A 85 19.40 -7.01 -21.93
C GLY A 85 17.87 -6.87 -21.99
N ALA A 86 17.15 -6.98 -20.87
CA ALA A 86 15.69 -6.79 -20.81
C ALA A 86 15.25 -5.64 -19.87
N GLY A 87 16.17 -5.06 -19.11
CA GLY A 87 15.95 -3.86 -18.29
C GLY A 87 16.01 -4.10 -16.78
N CYS A 88 16.03 -2.97 -16.06
CA CYS A 88 15.62 -2.81 -14.67
C CYS A 88 14.29 -2.04 -14.71
#